data_AF-A0A0N5AHG6-F1
#
_entry.id   AF-A0A0N5AHG6-F1
#
_cell.length_a   1.000
_cell.length_b   1.000
_cell.length_c   1.000
_cell.angle_alpha   90.00
_cell.angle_beta   90.00
_cell.angle_gamma   90.00
#
_symmetry.space_group_name_H-M   'P 1'
#
loop_
_entity.id
_entity.type
_entity.pdbx_description
1 polymer ?
#
loop_
_entity_poly.entity_id
_entity_poly.type
_entity_poly.pdbx_seq_one_letter_code
_entity_poly.pdbx_strand_id
1 'polypeptide(L)'
;LRRKKGKKAKTSLKVQGSCCEQADVCSELDYASHDEDVEMDADMMEFFRQTLEHRRQIGIYGIHQPSVVMPNVAEEFESRKKVMAGLYGSNADKVTAMETFLDMRFEQYLDKYKPQLWPSIPLRL
;
A
#
# COMPACT_ATOMS: atom_id res chain seq x y z
N LEU A 1 30.63 -14.41 -49.02
CA LEU A 1 30.80 -14.90 -47.62
C LEU A 1 29.43 -15.12 -46.97
N ARG A 2 29.25 -16.27 -46.31
CA ARG A 2 27.98 -16.84 -45.83
C ARG A 2 27.35 -16.04 -44.68
N ARG A 3 26.06 -15.74 -44.79
CA ARG A 3 25.17 -15.25 -43.72
C ARG A 3 25.03 -16.33 -42.64
N LYS A 4 25.38 -16.03 -41.37
CA LYS A 4 24.97 -16.83 -40.21
C LYS A 4 23.83 -16.12 -39.49
N LYS A 5 22.60 -16.61 -39.64
CA LYS A 5 21.46 -16.23 -38.80
C LYS A 5 21.56 -16.99 -37.48
N GLY A 6 21.77 -16.28 -36.38
CA GLY A 6 21.75 -16.85 -35.03
C GLY A 6 20.32 -17.19 -34.62
N LYS A 7 20.08 -18.46 -34.28
CA LYS A 7 18.84 -18.94 -33.68
C LYS A 7 18.84 -18.52 -32.19
N LYS A 8 17.91 -17.69 -31.74
CA LYS A 8 17.70 -17.46 -30.30
C LYS A 8 16.74 -18.51 -29.76
N ALA A 9 17.21 -19.30 -28.80
CA ALA A 9 16.42 -20.25 -28.05
C ALA A 9 15.45 -19.51 -27.12
N LYS A 10 14.19 -19.93 -27.07
CA LYS A 10 13.20 -19.48 -26.11
C LYS A 10 13.26 -20.42 -24.91
N THR A 11 13.81 -19.96 -23.79
CA THR A 11 13.71 -20.64 -22.50
C THR A 11 12.44 -20.18 -21.80
N SER A 12 11.46 -21.08 -21.73
CA SER A 12 10.24 -20.92 -20.94
C SER A 12 10.61 -21.14 -19.46
N LEU A 13 10.65 -20.06 -18.69
CA LEU A 13 10.74 -20.15 -17.23
C LEU A 13 9.33 -20.45 -16.70
N LYS A 14 9.16 -21.66 -16.18
CA LYS A 14 7.94 -22.14 -15.54
C LYS A 14 8.02 -21.75 -14.07
N VAL A 15 7.38 -20.64 -13.69
CA VAL A 15 7.21 -20.27 -12.28
C VAL A 15 6.08 -21.11 -11.72
N GLN A 16 6.44 -22.25 -11.12
CA GLN A 16 5.59 -22.94 -10.16
C GLN A 16 5.80 -22.28 -8.80
N GLY A 17 4.96 -21.30 -8.48
CA GLY A 17 4.84 -20.74 -7.15
C GLY A 17 3.72 -21.48 -6.42
N SER A 18 4.11 -22.36 -5.50
CA SER A 18 3.26 -23.23 -4.70
C SER A 18 2.17 -22.45 -3.98
N CYS A 19 0.92 -22.90 -4.15
CA CYS A 19 -0.23 -22.58 -3.32
C CYS A 19 0.10 -22.87 -1.85
N CYS A 20 0.12 -21.86 -0.99
CA CYS A 20 0.11 -22.07 0.45
C CYS A 20 -1.35 -22.30 0.89
N GLU A 21 -1.78 -23.55 0.83
CA GLU A 21 -2.91 -24.05 1.60
C GLU A 21 -2.53 -24.02 3.08
N GLN A 22 -2.85 -22.91 3.73
CA GLN A 22 -3.02 -22.87 5.18
C GLN A 22 -4.44 -22.39 5.43
N ALA A 23 -5.35 -23.38 5.41
CA ALA A 23 -6.63 -23.28 6.08
C ALA A 23 -6.33 -23.18 7.58
N ASP A 24 -6.18 -21.95 8.07
CA ASP A 24 -6.22 -21.70 9.50
C ASP A 24 -7.68 -21.78 9.92
N VAL A 25 -7.93 -22.79 10.74
CA VAL A 25 -9.20 -23.14 11.35
C VAL A 25 -9.64 -21.95 12.19
N CYS A 26 -10.55 -21.15 11.65
CA CYS A 26 -11.25 -20.13 12.43
C CYS A 26 -12.13 -20.89 13.43
N SER A 27 -11.59 -21.08 14.63
CA SER A 27 -12.23 -21.82 15.70
C SER A 27 -13.58 -21.16 16.01
N GLU A 28 -14.63 -21.94 15.83
CA GLU A 28 -16.01 -21.62 16.18
C GLU A 28 -16.06 -21.32 17.69
N LEU A 29 -15.93 -20.03 18.03
CA LEU A 29 -16.18 -19.56 19.38
C LEU A 29 -17.69 -19.43 19.56
N ASP A 30 -18.23 -20.36 20.32
CA ASP A 30 -19.56 -20.30 20.92
C ASP A 30 -19.65 -19.05 21.82
N TYR A 31 -20.07 -17.94 21.22
CA TYR A 31 -20.49 -16.75 21.96
C TYR A 31 -21.93 -16.98 22.42
N ALA A 32 -22.07 -17.46 23.66
CA ALA A 32 -23.32 -17.32 24.39
C ALA A 32 -23.69 -15.83 24.42
N SER A 33 -24.71 -15.46 23.63
CA SER A 33 -25.27 -14.10 23.55
C SER A 33 -25.78 -13.71 24.93
N HIS A 34 -25.02 -12.87 25.62
CA HIS A 34 -25.55 -12.11 26.75
C HIS A 34 -26.16 -10.85 26.14
N ASP A 35 -27.43 -10.96 25.72
CA ASP A 35 -28.27 -9.81 25.35
C ASP A 35 -28.65 -9.05 26.64
N GLU A 36 -27.65 -8.41 27.25
CA GLU A 36 -27.90 -7.31 28.17
C GLU A 36 -28.17 -6.11 27.28
N ASP A 37 -29.43 -5.68 27.20
CA ASP A 37 -29.82 -4.42 26.58
C ASP A 37 -29.09 -3.27 27.30
N VAL A 38 -27.88 -2.92 26.84
CA VAL A 38 -27.15 -1.76 27.34
C VAL A 38 -27.93 -0.53 26.89
N GLU A 39 -28.79 -0.03 27.77
CA GLU A 39 -29.52 1.20 27.56
C GLU A 39 -28.50 2.33 27.40
N MET A 40 -28.34 2.80 26.16
CA MET A 40 -27.44 3.89 25.85
C MET A 40 -28.10 5.17 26.36
N ASP A 41 -27.52 5.79 27.39
CA ASP A 41 -28.01 7.07 27.90
C ASP A 41 -28.08 8.12 26.78
N ALA A 42 -29.03 9.05 26.87
CA ALA A 42 -29.20 10.12 25.89
C ALA A 42 -27.90 10.91 25.66
N ASP A 43 -27.17 11.19 26.73
CA ASP A 43 -25.87 11.87 26.70
C ASP A 43 -24.81 11.04 25.96
N MET A 44 -24.86 9.71 26.11
CA MET A 44 -23.94 8.79 25.44
C MET A 44 -24.24 8.73 23.93
N MET A 45 -25.52 8.70 23.54
CA MET A 45 -25.94 8.81 22.14
C MET A 45 -25.53 10.15 21.52
N GLU A 46 -25.62 11.25 22.27
CA GLU A 46 -25.24 12.58 21.79
C GLU A 46 -23.73 12.70 21.58
N PHE A 47 -22.93 12.16 22.50
CA PHE A 47 -21.48 12.09 22.35
C PHE A 47 -21.05 11.35 21.07
N PHE A 48 -21.68 10.22 20.76
CA PHE A 48 -21.38 9.47 19.53
C PHE A 48 -21.76 10.25 18.27
N ARG A 49 -22.91 10.94 18.26
CA ARG A 49 -23.31 11.83 17.16
C ARG A 49 -22.29 12.93 16.92
N GLN A 50 -21.86 13.59 18.00
CA GLN A 50 -20.88 14.67 17.93
C GLN A 50 -19.51 14.16 17.42
N THR A 51 -19.08 12.99 17.89
CA THR A 51 -17.84 12.35 17.45
C THR A 51 -17.86 12.01 15.96
N LEU A 52 -18.98 11.46 15.46
CA LEU A 52 -19.17 11.14 14.04
C LEU A 52 -19.16 12.41 13.17
N GLU A 53 -19.79 13.48 13.62
CA GLU A 53 -19.80 14.77 12.91
C GLU A 53 -18.43 15.42 12.88
N HIS A 54 -17.70 15.41 14.00
CA HIS A 54 -16.34 15.94 14.07
C HIS A 54 -15.40 15.13 13.16
N ARG A 55 -15.51 13.80 13.16
CA ARG A 55 -14.76 12.93 12.24
C ARG A 55 -15.08 13.25 10.76
N ARG A 56 -16.33 13.57 10.46
CA ARG A 56 -16.76 14.02 9.11
C ARG A 56 -16.12 15.37 8.75
N GLN A 57 -15.99 16.29 9.69
CA GLN A 57 -15.37 17.61 9.47
C GLN A 57 -13.85 17.52 9.26
N ILE A 58 -13.16 16.61 9.97
CA ILE A 58 -11.70 16.43 9.83
C ILE A 58 -11.34 15.77 8.47
N GLY A 59 -12.32 15.20 7.75
CA GLY A 59 -12.09 14.62 6.43
C GLY A 59 -11.30 13.30 6.46
N ILE A 60 -11.26 12.61 7.61
CA ILE A 60 -10.68 11.27 7.70
C ILE A 60 -11.71 10.29 7.14
N TYR A 61 -11.77 10.19 5.82
CA TYR A 61 -12.48 9.12 5.13
C TYR A 61 -11.86 7.77 5.52
N GLY A 62 -12.73 6.75 5.58
CA GLY A 62 -12.44 5.41 6.07
C GLY A 62 -11.32 4.66 5.33
N ILE A 63 -11.19 3.39 5.69
CA ILE A 63 -10.24 2.43 5.12
C ILE A 63 -10.15 2.65 3.60
N HIS A 64 -8.99 3.09 3.13
CA HIS A 64 -8.70 3.22 1.71
C HIS A 64 -8.82 1.83 1.10
N GLN A 65 -9.97 1.52 0.49
CA GLN A 65 -10.17 0.28 -0.24
C GLN A 65 -9.16 0.29 -1.40
N PRO A 66 -8.14 -0.58 -1.40
CA PRO A 66 -7.25 -0.66 -2.54
C PRO A 66 -8.09 -1.01 -3.77
N SER A 67 -7.96 -0.24 -4.84
CA SER A 67 -8.62 -0.58 -6.10
C SER A 67 -8.06 -1.92 -6.59
N VAL A 68 -8.92 -2.91 -6.76
CA VAL A 68 -8.56 -4.24 -7.29
C VAL A 68 -8.14 -4.16 -8.77
N VAL A 69 -8.41 -3.04 -9.43
CA VAL A 69 -7.97 -2.76 -10.80
C VAL A 69 -6.47 -2.51 -10.81
N MET A 70 -5.75 -3.31 -11.61
CA MET A 70 -4.32 -3.12 -11.84
C MET A 70 -4.11 -1.74 -12.50
N PRO A 71 -3.35 -0.82 -11.86
CA PRO A 71 -3.12 0.51 -12.41
C PRO A 71 -2.39 0.42 -13.75
N ASN A 72 -2.78 1.28 -14.70
CA ASN A 72 -2.08 1.41 -15.97
C ASN A 72 -0.78 2.19 -15.75
N VAL A 73 0.28 1.47 -15.37
CA VAL A 73 1.59 2.05 -15.01
C VAL A 73 2.16 2.94 -16.10
N ALA A 74 1.92 2.63 -17.38
CA ALA A 74 2.42 3.42 -18.50
C ALA A 74 1.76 4.81 -18.58
N GLU A 75 0.43 4.85 -18.47
CA GLU A 75 -0.34 6.11 -18.49
C GLU A 75 -0.05 6.96 -17.25
N GLU A 76 0.10 6.34 -16.09
CA GLU A 76 0.48 7.02 -14.85
C GLU A 76 1.87 7.64 -14.93
N PHE A 77 2.82 6.95 -15.56
CA PHE A 77 4.16 7.49 -15.75
C PHE A 77 4.15 8.71 -16.66
N GLU A 78 3.39 8.66 -17.75
CA GLU A 78 3.24 9.78 -18.67
C GLU A 78 2.54 10.98 -18.02
N SER A 79 1.47 10.75 -17.26
CA SER A 79 0.76 11.82 -16.54
C SER A 79 1.67 12.48 -15.51
N ARG A 80 2.43 11.70 -14.74
CA ARG A 80 3.42 12.19 -13.78
C ARG A 80 4.52 13.00 -14.45
N LYS A 81 5.02 12.56 -15.60
CA LYS A 81 6.02 13.30 -16.38
C LYS A 81 5.48 14.64 -16.88
N LYS A 82 4.22 14.71 -17.32
CA LYS A 82 3.57 15.97 -17.70
C LYS A 82 3.43 16.94 -16.51
N VAL A 83 3.07 16.42 -15.33
CA VAL A 83 3.01 17.22 -14.09
C VAL A 83 4.39 17.76 -13.71
N MET A 84 5.42 16.91 -13.73
CA MET A 84 6.82 17.31 -13.49
C MET A 84 7.29 18.40 -14.46
N ALA A 85 6.98 18.26 -15.74
CA ALA A 85 7.29 19.27 -16.75
C ALA A 85 6.57 20.60 -16.49
N GLY A 86 5.33 20.57 -15.98
CA GLY A 86 4.60 21.77 -15.59
C GLY A 86 5.16 22.48 -14.36
N LEU A 87 5.63 21.72 -13.35
CA LEU A 87 6.15 22.26 -12.10
C LEU A 87 7.60 22.78 -12.24
N TYR A 88 8.46 22.01 -12.91
CA TYR A 88 9.91 22.23 -12.92
C TYR A 88 10.47 22.62 -14.29
N GLY A 89 9.64 22.63 -15.34
CA GLY A 89 10.03 23.07 -16.69
C GLY A 89 11.24 22.30 -17.22
N SER A 90 12.28 23.03 -17.64
CA SER A 90 13.53 22.46 -18.18
C SER A 90 14.30 21.61 -17.17
N ASN A 91 14.06 21.80 -15.87
CA ASN A 91 14.73 21.05 -14.81
C ASN A 91 13.98 19.78 -14.40
N ALA A 92 12.84 19.47 -15.02
CA ALA A 92 12.01 18.32 -14.66
C ALA A 92 12.80 17.00 -14.66
N ASP A 93 13.53 16.72 -15.75
CA ASP A 93 14.32 15.49 -15.86
C ASP A 93 15.43 15.42 -14.79
N LYS A 94 16.02 16.57 -14.43
CA LYS A 94 17.04 16.65 -13.38
C LYS A 94 16.45 16.36 -12.01
N VAL A 95 15.29 16.93 -11.69
CA VAL A 95 14.60 16.69 -10.41
C VAL A 95 14.17 15.24 -10.30
N THR A 96 13.56 14.68 -11.35
CA THR A 96 13.20 13.25 -11.38
C THR A 96 14.41 12.34 -11.21
N ALA A 97 15.56 12.67 -11.81
CA ALA A 97 16.79 11.91 -11.62
C ALA A 97 17.31 11.99 -10.17
N MET A 98 17.20 13.15 -9.52
CA MET A 98 17.60 13.30 -8.12
C MET A 98 16.67 12.55 -7.17
N GLU A 99 15.35 12.59 -7.39
CA GLU A 99 14.35 11.86 -6.60
C GLU A 99 14.61 10.35 -6.68
N THR A 100 14.69 9.81 -7.90
CA THR A 100 14.96 8.37 -8.10
C THR A 100 16.30 7.94 -7.51
N PHE A 101 17.31 8.81 -7.54
CA PHE A 101 18.58 8.54 -6.88
C PHE A 101 18.46 8.48 -5.35
N LEU A 102 17.68 9.38 -4.74
CA LEU A 102 17.41 9.37 -3.30
C LEU A 102 16.62 8.13 -2.88
N ASP A 103 15.59 7.75 -3.64
CA ASP A 103 14.79 6.55 -3.39
C ASP A 103 15.68 5.30 -3.41
N MET A 104 16.48 5.14 -4.47
CA MET A 104 17.41 4.01 -4.59
C MET A 104 18.41 3.96 -3.43
N ARG A 105 18.93 5.11 -2.99
CA ARG A 105 19.87 5.17 -1.86
C ARG A 105 19.21 4.82 -0.54
N PHE A 106 17.97 5.24 -0.36
CA PHE A 106 17.18 4.91 0.81
C PHE A 106 16.90 3.40 0.88
N GLU A 107 16.46 2.79 -0.21
CA GLU A 107 16.23 1.34 -0.30
C GLU A 107 17.51 0.54 0.00
N GLN A 108 18.64 0.93 -0.59
CA GLN A 108 19.94 0.31 -0.29
C GLN A 108 20.29 0.37 1.20
N TYR A 109 19.97 1.47 1.87
CA TYR A 109 20.22 1.64 3.30
C TYR A 109 19.29 0.76 4.13
N LEU A 110 18.00 0.73 3.80
CA LEU A 110 17.03 -0.15 4.44
C LEU A 110 17.43 -1.62 4.32
N ASP A 111 17.84 -2.07 3.14
CA ASP A 111 18.26 -3.45 2.90
C ASP A 111 19.51 -3.82 3.69
N LYS A 112 20.48 -2.90 3.76
CA LYS A 112 21.77 -3.14 4.41
C LYS A 112 21.65 -3.18 5.93
N TYR A 113 20.94 -2.23 6.52
CA TYR A 113 20.93 -2.04 7.97
C TYR A 113 19.66 -2.54 8.64
N LYS A 114 18.59 -2.80 7.87
CA LYS A 114 17.26 -3.20 8.35
C LYS A 114 16.88 -2.46 9.63
N PRO A 115 16.95 -1.11 9.63
CA PRO A 115 16.70 -0.34 10.83
C PRO A 115 15.27 -0.59 11.31
N GLN A 116 15.08 -0.60 12.63
CA GLN A 116 13.75 -0.69 13.19
C GLN A 116 12.93 0.52 12.73
N LEU A 117 11.88 0.27 11.95
CA LEU A 117 10.99 1.30 11.45
C LEU A 117 10.20 1.90 12.62
N TRP A 118 9.94 3.19 12.53
CA TRP A 118 9.06 3.86 13.47
C TRP A 118 7.59 3.48 13.20
N PRO A 119 6.72 3.42 14.23
CA PRO A 119 6.99 3.78 15.62
C PRO A 119 7.39 2.57 16.47
N SER A 120 8.52 2.65 17.17
CA SER A 120 8.96 1.64 18.14
C SER A 120 8.17 1.82 19.45
N ILE A 121 6.88 1.50 19.45
CA ILE A 121 6.03 1.57 20.64
C ILE A 121 6.24 0.28 21.43
N PRO A 122 6.71 0.34 22.67
CA PRO A 122 6.79 -0.84 23.51
C PRO A 122 5.38 -1.41 23.73
N LEU A 123 5.17 -2.67 23.35
CA LEU A 123 3.95 -3.40 23.68
C LEU A 123 4.03 -3.81 25.16
N ARG A 124 2.99 -3.52 25.95
CA ARG A 124 2.80 -4.12 27.27
C ARG A 124 2.26 -5.54 27.03
N LEU A 125 3.16 -6.53 27.04
CA LEU A 125 2.81 -7.95 27.04
C LEU A 125 2.53 -8.43 28.47
#